data_AF-A0A2T1LWH8-F1
#
_entry.id   AF-A0A2T1LWH8-F1
#
_cell.length_a   1.000
_cell.length_b   1.000
_cell.length_c   1.000
_cell.angle_alpha   90.00
_cell.angle_beta   90.00
_cell.angle_gamma   90.00
#
_symmetry.space_group_name_H-M   'P 1'
#
loop_
_entity.id
_entity.type
_entity.pdbx_description
1 polymer ?
#
loop_
_entity_poly.entity_id
_entity_poly.type
_entity_poly.pdbx_seq_one_letter_code
_entity_poly.pdbx_strand_id
1 'polypeptide(L)' 'MKEKFITRITLEQVKKLEDLTDWERVEKMSELEVEQNALTDPDNQPIQPGQQGLKPKKRF' A
#
# COMPACT_ATOMS: atom_id res chain seq x y z
N MET A 1 3.30 -8.60 -24.95
CA MET A 1 4.44 -8.98 -24.08
C MET A 1 4.54 -7.93 -22.99
N LYS A 2 4.45 -8.28 -21.70
CA LYS A 2 4.66 -7.29 -20.62
C LYS A 2 6.14 -7.27 -20.30
N GLU A 3 6.80 -6.18 -20.67
CA GLU A 3 8.20 -5.93 -20.36
C GLU A 3 8.39 -5.94 -18.84
N LYS A 4 9.29 -6.78 -18.34
CA LYS A 4 9.64 -6.83 -16.93
C LYS A 4 10.53 -5.62 -16.63
N PHE A 5 9.98 -4.59 -15.98
CA PHE A 5 10.73 -3.46 -15.42
C PHE A 5 11.54 -3.90 -14.19
N ILE A 6 12.45 -4.86 -14.36
CA ILE A 6 13.39 -5.21 -13.28
C ILE A 6 14.45 -4.11 -13.22
N THR A 7 14.33 -3.24 -12.23
CA THR A 7 15.33 -2.22 -11.93
C THR A 7 16.53 -2.89 -11.26
N ARG A 8 17.65 -2.99 -11.98
CA ARG A 8 18.92 -3.47 -11.41
C ARG A 8 19.61 -2.31 -10.70
N ILE A 9 19.92 -2.49 -9.42
CA ILE A 9 20.64 -1.52 -8.61
C ILE A 9 21.95 -2.13 -8.08
N THR A 10 22.97 -1.29 -7.89
CA THR A 10 24.27 -1.70 -7.35
C THR A 10 24.23 -1.76 -5.83
N LEU A 11 25.18 -2.47 -5.22
CA LEU A 11 25.31 -2.54 -3.75
C LEU A 11 25.48 -1.16 -3.10
N GLU A 12 26.18 -0.24 -3.77
CA GLU A 12 26.33 1.14 -3.28
C GLU A 12 25.02 1.94 -3.32
N GLN A 13 24.14 1.65 -4.29
CA GLN A 13 22.81 2.26 -4.36
C GLN A 13 21.90 1.70 -3.29
N VAL A 14 21.93 0.38 -3.06
CA VAL A 14 21.18 -0.27 -1.98
C VAL A 14 21.53 0.34 -0.62
N LYS A 15 22.82 0.56 -0.34
CA LYS A 15 23.28 1.18 0.92
C LYS A 15 22.79 2.62 1.15
N LYS A 16 22.35 3.31 0.09
CA LYS A 16 21.79 4.67 0.17
C LYS A 16 20.28 4.68 0.32
N LEU A 17 19.62 3.53 0.15
CA LEU A 17 18.19 3.41 0.40
C LEU A 17 17.96 3.43 1.91
N GLU A 18 16.88 4.10 2.29
CA GLU A 18 16.46 4.13 3.68
C GLU A 18 15.96 2.74 4.07
N ASP A 19 16.62 2.13 5.05
CA ASP A 19 16.24 0.82 5.58
C ASP A 19 15.09 1.01 6.58
N LEU A 20 13.89 1.28 6.03
CA LEU A 20 12.68 1.43 6.82
C LEU A 20 11.94 0.11 6.88
N THR A 21 11.62 -0.28 8.11
CA THR A 21 10.59 -1.28 8.34
C THR A 21 9.26 -0.81 7.74
N ASP A 22 8.38 -1.77 7.45
CA ASP A 22 7.07 -1.43 6.88
C ASP A 22 6.28 -0.45 7.76
N TRP A 23 6.47 -0.49 9.09
CA TRP A 23 5.84 0.44 10.03
C TRP A 23 6.43 1.86 9.95
N GLU A 24 7.75 1.99 9.94
CA GLU A 24 8.40 3.31 9.84
C GLU A 24 8.10 3.97 8.49
N ARG A 25 7.92 3.19 7.43
CA ARG A 25 7.49 3.70 6.13
C ARG A 25 6.09 4.30 6.18
N VAL A 26 5.15 3.66 6.88
CA VAL A 26 3.79 4.17 7.06
C VAL A 26 3.78 5.41 7.94
N GLU A 27 4.57 5.43 9.02
CA GLU A 27 4.65 6.59 9.92
C GLU A 27 5.22 7.85 9.24
N LYS A 28 6.15 7.68 8.30
CA LYS A 28 6.73 8.78 7.52
C LYS A 28 5.86 9.24 6.34
N MET A 29 4.83 8.48 5.98
CA MET A 29 3.96 8.80 4.85
C MET A 29 3.09 10.01 5.19
N SER A 30 3.05 10.99 4.29
CA SER A 30 2.18 12.16 4.48
C SER A 30 0.70 11.79 4.31
N GLU A 31 -0.20 12.56 4.93
CA GLU A 31 -1.64 12.36 4.80
C GLU A 31 -2.10 12.36 3.34
N LEU A 32 -1.53 13.23 2.49
CA LEU A 32 -1.81 13.27 1.05
C LEU A 32 -1.40 11.98 0.33
N GLU A 33 -0.25 11.42 0.67
CA GLU A 33 0.22 10.14 0.09
C GLU A 33 -0.65 8.98 0.56
N VAL A 34 -1.05 8.98 1.84
CA VAL A 34 -2.00 7.99 2.38
C VAL A 34 -3.32 8.05 1.62
N GLU A 35 -3.88 9.24 1.40
CA GLU A 35 -5.14 9.42 0.67
C GLU A 35 -5.04 8.95 -0.78
N GLN A 36 -3.96 9.27 -1.49
CA GLN A 36 -3.75 8.82 -2.86
C GLN A 36 -3.57 7.29 -2.95
N ASN A 37 -2.80 6.72 -2.02
CA ASN A 37 -2.63 5.28 -1.94
C ASN A 37 -3.95 4.59 -1.67
N ALA A 38 -4.75 5.09 -0.73
CA ALA A 38 -6.09 4.59 -0.48
C ALA A 38 -6.99 4.72 -1.73
N LEU A 39 -7.00 5.86 -2.42
CA LEU A 39 -7.88 6.07 -3.58
C LEU A 39 -7.55 5.14 -4.76
N THR A 40 -6.29 4.75 -4.89
CA THR A 40 -5.81 3.85 -5.95
C THR A 40 -5.82 2.38 -5.56
N ASP A 41 -6.08 2.08 -4.29
CA ASP A 41 -6.16 0.72 -3.79
C ASP A 41 -7.40 0.01 -4.36
N PRO A 42 -7.25 -1.09 -5.12
CA PRO A 42 -8.39 -1.84 -5.66
C PRO A 42 -9.29 -2.45 -4.57
N ASP A 43 -8.77 -2.65 -3.36
CA ASP A 43 -9.52 -3.13 -2.21
C ASP A 43 -10.27 -2.00 -1.48
N ASN A 44 -9.92 -0.73 -1.74
CA ASN A 44 -10.65 0.42 -1.24
C ASN A 44 -11.89 0.71 -2.11
N GLN A 45 -12.83 -0.23 -2.10
CA GLN A 45 -14.08 -0.11 -2.84
C GLN A 45 -14.95 1.01 -2.25
N PRO A 46 -15.63 1.82 -3.09
CA PRO A 46 -16.54 2.83 -2.59
C PRO A 46 -17.66 2.17 -1.78
N ILE A 47 -17.97 2.73 -0.61
CA ILE A 47 -19.06 2.26 0.23
C ILE A 47 -20.37 2.53 -0.52
N GLN A 48 -21.02 1.49 -1.02
CA GLN A 48 -22.33 1.64 -1.63
C GLN A 48 -23.38 1.98 -0.57
N PRO A 49 -24.41 2.78 -0.91
CA PRO A 49 -25.53 3.02 0.00
C PRO A 49 -26.21 1.67 0.34
N GLY A 50 -26.01 1.20 1.58
CA GLY A 50 -26.47 -0.10 2.07
C GLY A 50 -25.37 -1.07 2.52
N GLN A 51 -24.10 -0.82 2.16
CA GLN A 51 -22.93 -1.53 2.71
C GLN A 51 -22.52 -0.93 4.06
N GLN A 52 -23.40 -1.03 5.07
CA GLN A 52 -22.97 -0.81 6.44
C GLN A 52 -22.22 -2.06 6.90
N GLY A 53 -20.90 -1.92 7.12
CA GLY A 53 -19.99 -2.86 7.79
C GLY A 53 -20.39 -4.33 7.75
N LEU A 54 -19.75 -5.12 6.88
CA LEU A 54 -19.87 -6.58 6.88
C LEU A 54 -19.76 -7.10 8.31
N LYS A 55 -20.86 -7.57 8.90
CA LYS A 55 -20.83 -8.15 10.25
C LYS A 55 -19.89 -9.35 10.20
N PRO A 56 -18.93 -9.48 11.15
CA PRO A 56 -18.03 -10.62 11.16
C PRO A 56 -18.86 -11.91 11.16
N LYS A 57 -18.70 -12.73 10.12
CA LYS A 57 -19.32 -14.06 10.07
C LYS A 57 -18.71 -14.88 11.21
N LYS A 58 -19.50 -15.16 12.25
CA LYS A 58 -19.14 -16.16 13.26
C LYS A 58 -18.87 -17.47 12.51
N ARG A 59 -17.65 -17.99 12.63
CA ARG A 59 -17.33 -19.36 12.22
C ARG A 59 -18.03 -20.28 13.22
N PHE A 60 -18.87 -21.17 12.71
CA PHE A 60 -19.50 -22.24 13.48
C PHE A 60 -18.48 -23.31 13.83
#